data_AF-A0A7J6M1T6-F1
#
_entry.id   AF-A0A7J6M1T6-F1
#
_cell.length_a   1.000
_cell.length_b   1.000
_cell.length_c   1.000
_cell.angle_alpha   90.00
_cell.angle_beta   90.00
_cell.angle_gamma   90.00
#
_symmetry.space_group_name_H-M   'P 1'
#
loop_
_entity.id
_entity.type
_entity.pdbx_description
1 polymer ?
#
loop_
_entity_poly.entity_id
_entity_poly.type
_entity_poly.pdbx_seq_one_letter_code
_entity_poly.pdbx_strand_id
1 'polypeptide(L)'
;MPDYPPGRLIQSRSLDDWKAAEKGYESALEVVGKKRKAWPLLRELDEARRQVEGNSEKAVADAWKAATEELARGNLIEAVVALTALRGVGVATASAVLSTRDPSIPFMSDEAILACDVPRKYDLPTYKAVFGHIAQTAAELHKMSENEADWTAERVQQCLWASNNMPKEATGDNETGKRKRDS
;
A
#
# COMPACT_ATOMS: atom_id res chain seq x y z
N MET A 1 -12.05 3.68 17.67
CA MET A 1 -11.53 3.23 16.36
C MET A 1 -11.54 4.44 15.44
N PRO A 2 -10.50 4.69 14.62
CA PRO A 2 -10.56 5.76 13.64
C PRO A 2 -11.64 5.44 12.61
N ASP A 3 -12.57 6.37 12.44
CA ASP A 3 -13.62 6.37 11.43
C ASP A 3 -12.95 6.63 10.08
N TYR A 4 -12.59 5.56 9.37
CA TYR A 4 -12.08 5.67 8.00
C TYR A 4 -13.29 5.94 7.09
N PRO A 5 -13.36 7.09 6.40
CA PRO A 5 -14.44 7.34 5.46
C PRO A 5 -14.42 6.23 4.39
N PRO A 6 -15.59 5.79 3.89
CA PRO A 6 -15.66 4.77 2.85
C PRO A 6 -14.83 5.21 1.66
N GLY A 7 -13.68 4.54 1.48
CA GLY A 7 -12.71 4.88 0.45
C GLY A 7 -13.33 4.70 -0.92
N ARG A 8 -13.15 5.67 -1.82
CA ARG A 8 -13.53 5.56 -3.23
C ARG A 8 -12.94 4.27 -3.79
N LEU A 9 -13.81 3.30 -4.09
CA LEU A 9 -13.48 2.02 -4.71
C LEU A 9 -12.61 2.30 -5.95
N ILE A 10 -11.66 1.41 -6.22
CA ILE A 10 -10.82 1.47 -7.41
C ILE A 10 -11.66 1.72 -8.68
N GLN A 11 -12.83 1.08 -8.76
CA GLN A 11 -13.75 1.13 -9.90
C GLN A 11 -14.46 2.48 -10.11
N SER A 12 -14.45 3.39 -9.13
CA SER A 12 -15.22 4.65 -9.20
C SER A 12 -14.35 5.88 -9.47
N ARG A 13 -13.06 5.72 -9.80
CA ARG A 13 -12.10 6.82 -9.95
C ARG A 13 -11.85 7.17 -11.41
N SER A 14 -11.87 8.46 -11.73
CA SER A 14 -11.48 8.97 -13.05
C SER A 14 -9.95 9.06 -13.19
N LEU A 15 -9.43 9.16 -14.42
CA LEU A 15 -7.99 9.35 -14.67
C LEU A 15 -7.46 10.63 -13.99
N ASP A 16 -8.27 11.68 -13.93
CA ASP A 16 -7.91 12.93 -13.26
C ASP A 16 -7.82 12.77 -11.74
N ASP A 17 -8.68 11.94 -11.14
CA ASP A 17 -8.58 11.59 -9.71
C ASP A 17 -7.25 10.89 -9.39
N TRP A 18 -6.79 10.01 -10.29
CA TRP A 18 -5.51 9.30 -10.13
C TRP A 18 -4.31 10.25 -10.26
N LYS A 19 -4.32 11.13 -11.27
CA LYS A 19 -3.27 12.16 -11.46
C LYS A 19 -3.23 13.16 -10.30
N ALA A 20 -4.38 13.51 -9.73
CA ALA A 20 -4.45 14.39 -8.55
C ALA A 20 -3.85 13.72 -7.31
N ALA A 21 -4.17 12.44 -7.08
CA ALA A 21 -3.64 11.66 -5.97
C ALA A 21 -2.11 11.52 -6.04
N GLU A 22 -1.57 11.26 -7.22
CA GLU A 22 -0.12 11.21 -7.46
C GLU A 22 0.58 12.52 -7.04
N LYS A 23 0.07 13.67 -7.51
CA LYS A 23 0.63 14.99 -7.17
C LYS A 23 0.61 15.27 -5.67
N GLY A 24 -0.34 14.69 -4.95
CA GLY A 24 -0.50 14.87 -3.50
C GLY A 24 0.32 13.91 -2.62
N TYR A 25 1.06 12.95 -3.20
CA TYR A 25 1.78 11.93 -2.44
C TYR A 25 2.81 12.53 -1.46
N GLU A 26 3.65 13.45 -1.93
CA GLU A 26 4.66 14.13 -1.10
C GLU A 26 4.03 14.93 0.05
N SER A 27 2.95 15.66 -0.24
CA SER A 27 2.22 16.42 0.79
C SER A 27 1.60 15.50 1.85
N ALA A 28 1.10 14.32 1.44
CA ALA A 28 0.58 13.33 2.36
C ALA A 28 1.68 12.76 3.29
N LEU A 29 2.89 12.51 2.76
CA LEU A 29 4.05 12.09 3.57
C LEU A 29 4.40 13.10 4.67
N GLU A 30 4.42 14.39 4.36
CA GLU A 30 4.68 15.43 5.36
C GLU A 30 3.64 15.48 6.48
N VAL A 31 2.35 15.36 6.12
CA VAL A 31 1.24 15.36 7.08
C VAL A 31 1.35 14.19 8.04
N VAL A 32 1.62 12.99 7.51
CA VAL A 32 1.77 11.78 8.33
C VAL A 32 3.03 11.86 9.20
N GLY A 33 4.14 12.39 8.67
CA GLY A 33 5.37 12.61 9.43
C GLY A 33 5.16 13.50 10.67
N LYS A 34 4.35 14.56 10.54
CA LYS A 34 4.00 15.47 11.65
C LYS A 34 3.05 14.86 12.69
N LYS A 35 2.24 13.86 12.31
CA LYS A 35 1.25 13.19 13.17
C LYS A 35 1.84 12.11 14.08
N ARG A 36 3.11 11.72 13.91
CA ARG A 36 3.80 10.75 14.80
C ARG A 36 4.13 11.35 16.18
N LYS A 37 3.11 11.70 16.96
CA LYS A 37 3.23 11.93 18.41
C LYS A 37 2.56 10.77 19.14
N ALA A 38 3.39 10.10 19.95
CA ALA A 38 3.08 8.95 20.82
C ALA A 38 2.74 7.64 20.07
N TRP A 39 3.59 6.62 20.26
CA TRP A 39 3.28 5.22 19.96
C TRP A 39 2.84 4.53 21.25
N PRO A 40 1.55 4.20 21.44
CA PRO A 40 1.09 3.41 22.58
C PRO A 40 1.38 1.89 22.46
N LEU A 41 2.05 1.44 21.38
CA LEU A 41 2.24 0.02 21.04
C LEU A 41 3.71 -0.43 21.05
N LEU A 42 4.57 0.25 21.81
CA LEU A 42 6.03 0.01 21.82
C LEU A 42 6.40 -1.47 22.02
N ARG A 43 5.66 -2.22 22.83
CA ARG A 43 5.94 -3.65 23.07
C ARG A 43 5.71 -4.53 21.84
N GLU A 44 4.65 -4.28 21.08
CA GLU A 44 4.35 -5.04 19.85
C GLU A 44 5.37 -4.72 18.76
N LEU A 45 5.81 -3.46 18.70
CA LEU A 45 6.88 -3.02 17.80
C LEU A 45 8.24 -3.60 18.18
N ASP A 46 8.56 -3.66 19.48
CA ASP A 46 9.81 -4.24 19.97
C ASP A 46 9.86 -5.76 19.71
N GLU A 47 8.74 -6.47 19.90
CA GLU A 47 8.65 -7.89 19.58
C GLU A 47 8.78 -8.15 18.07
N ALA A 48 8.09 -7.35 17.23
CA ALA A 48 8.24 -7.43 15.78
C ALA A 48 9.68 -7.13 15.33
N ARG A 49 10.34 -6.12 15.92
CA ARG A 49 11.76 -5.84 15.68
C ARG A 49 12.64 -7.01 16.05
N ARG A 50 12.48 -7.54 17.26
CA ARG A 50 13.28 -8.66 17.76
C ARG A 50 13.14 -9.91 16.90
N GLN A 51 11.94 -10.17 16.36
CA GLN A 51 11.70 -11.26 15.43
C GLN A 51 12.49 -11.10 14.13
N VAL A 52 12.52 -9.88 13.57
CA VAL A 52 13.30 -9.56 12.35
C VAL A 52 14.80 -9.60 12.62
N GLU A 53 15.26 -9.00 13.71
CA GLU A 53 16.68 -8.97 14.14
C GLU A 53 17.21 -10.37 14.51
N GLY A 54 16.33 -11.31 14.85
CA GLY A 54 16.68 -12.71 15.13
C GLY A 54 16.98 -13.55 13.89
N ASN A 55 16.80 -13.04 12.67
CA ASN A 55 17.18 -13.75 11.46
C ASN A 55 18.70 -13.74 11.27
N SER A 56 19.28 -14.89 10.91
CA SER A 56 20.71 -14.95 10.58
C SER A 56 20.98 -14.29 9.23
N GLU A 57 22.19 -13.77 9.04
CA GLU A 57 22.61 -13.19 7.74
C GLU A 57 22.44 -14.20 6.59
N LYS A 58 22.73 -15.48 6.86
CA LYS A 58 22.51 -16.56 5.89
C LYS A 58 21.03 -16.71 5.52
N ALA A 59 20.12 -16.70 6.49
CA ALA A 59 18.69 -16.81 6.21
C ALA A 59 18.18 -15.62 5.39
N VAL A 60 18.63 -14.41 5.71
CA VAL A 60 18.33 -13.19 4.94
C VAL A 60 18.85 -13.30 3.50
N ALA A 61 20.11 -13.72 3.33
CA ALA A 61 20.72 -13.88 2.02
C ALA A 61 20.01 -14.96 1.17
N ASP A 62 19.68 -16.10 1.77
CA ASP A 62 18.98 -17.20 1.09
C ASP A 62 17.55 -16.78 0.68
N ALA A 63 16.79 -16.12 1.56
CA ALA A 63 15.45 -15.62 1.25
C ALA A 63 15.48 -14.53 0.16
N TRP A 64 16.45 -13.62 0.23
CA TRP A 64 16.62 -12.57 -0.78
C TRP A 64 17.02 -13.13 -2.15
N LYS A 65 17.89 -14.14 -2.16
CA LYS A 65 18.26 -14.86 -3.39
C LYS A 65 17.04 -15.54 -4.00
N ALA A 66 16.26 -16.28 -3.21
CA ALA A 66 15.04 -16.93 -3.68
C ALA A 66 14.04 -15.91 -4.26
N ALA A 67 13.81 -14.80 -3.55
CA ALA A 67 12.93 -13.73 -4.05
C ALA A 67 13.43 -13.16 -5.38
N THR A 68 14.74 -12.91 -5.51
CA THR A 68 15.34 -12.38 -6.74
C THR A 68 15.24 -13.36 -7.91
N GLU A 69 15.38 -14.66 -7.66
CA GLU A 69 15.20 -15.69 -8.68
C GLU A 69 13.74 -15.76 -9.18
N GLU A 70 12.77 -15.63 -8.28
CA GLU A 70 11.35 -15.57 -8.66
C GLU A 70 11.01 -14.30 -9.43
N LEU A 71 11.57 -13.14 -9.04
CA LEU A 71 11.45 -11.90 -9.82
C LEU A 71 11.98 -12.07 -11.25
N ALA A 72 13.16 -12.68 -11.40
CA ALA A 72 13.78 -12.91 -12.71
C ALA A 72 12.93 -13.85 -13.60
N ARG A 73 12.09 -14.70 -13.00
CA ARG A 73 11.13 -15.56 -13.70
C ARG A 73 9.78 -14.89 -13.99
N GLY A 74 9.56 -13.66 -13.48
CA GLY A 74 8.27 -12.97 -13.54
C GLY A 74 7.24 -13.48 -12.52
N ASN A 75 7.65 -14.29 -11.55
CA ASN A 75 6.77 -14.88 -10.54
C ASN A 75 6.62 -13.92 -9.34
N LEU A 76 5.99 -12.77 -9.59
CA LEU A 76 5.94 -11.64 -8.63
C LEU A 76 5.37 -12.02 -7.26
N ILE A 77 4.31 -12.85 -7.23
CA ILE A 77 3.70 -13.30 -5.97
C ILE A 77 4.64 -14.27 -5.22
N GLU A 78 5.33 -15.15 -5.94
CA GLU A 78 6.26 -16.09 -5.31
C GLU A 78 7.53 -15.40 -4.79
N ALA A 79 7.94 -14.29 -5.43
CA ALA A 79 8.98 -13.43 -4.88
C ALA A 79 8.60 -12.88 -3.49
N VAL A 80 7.33 -12.47 -3.31
CA VAL A 80 6.80 -12.04 -2.01
C VAL A 80 6.77 -13.18 -1.02
N VAL A 81 6.29 -14.35 -1.44
CA VAL A 81 6.24 -15.56 -0.59
C VAL A 81 7.65 -15.95 -0.13
N ALA A 82 8.67 -15.86 -0.98
CA ALA A 82 10.05 -16.20 -0.64
C ALA A 82 10.58 -15.39 0.57
N LEU A 83 10.23 -14.11 0.69
CA LEU A 83 10.62 -13.30 1.85
C LEU A 83 9.87 -13.65 3.14
N THR A 84 8.70 -14.29 3.04
CA THR A 84 7.94 -14.73 4.24
C THR A 84 8.61 -15.88 4.98
N ALA A 85 9.67 -16.48 4.42
CA ALA A 85 10.52 -17.42 5.13
C ALA A 85 11.29 -16.77 6.30
N LEU A 86 11.42 -15.43 6.31
CA LEU A 86 12.06 -14.69 7.39
C LEU A 86 11.12 -14.51 8.58
N ARG A 87 11.66 -14.69 9.78
CA ARG A 87 10.90 -14.48 11.02
C ARG A 87 10.48 -13.01 11.14
N GLY A 88 9.22 -12.79 11.50
CA GLY A 88 8.65 -11.43 11.62
C GLY A 88 8.31 -10.77 10.28
N VAL A 89 8.51 -11.46 9.14
CA VAL A 89 8.19 -10.95 7.81
C VAL A 89 6.94 -11.65 7.28
N GLY A 90 5.79 -10.97 7.40
CA GLY A 90 4.55 -11.40 6.75
C GLY A 90 4.43 -10.89 5.32
N VAL A 91 3.35 -11.28 4.62
CA VAL A 91 3.08 -10.89 3.22
C VAL A 91 3.03 -9.36 3.06
N ALA A 92 2.46 -8.64 4.04
CA ALA A 92 2.43 -7.19 4.04
C ALA A 92 3.85 -6.59 4.07
N THR A 93 4.70 -7.01 5.01
CA THR A 93 6.09 -6.54 5.12
C THR A 93 6.91 -6.93 3.88
N ALA A 94 6.78 -8.16 3.41
CA ALA A 94 7.48 -8.65 2.22
C ALA A 94 7.12 -7.83 0.98
N SER A 95 5.82 -7.57 0.74
CA SER A 95 5.35 -6.75 -0.38
C SER A 95 5.83 -5.30 -0.28
N ALA A 96 5.90 -4.73 0.94
CA ALA A 96 6.45 -3.38 1.17
C ALA A 96 7.92 -3.27 0.80
N VAL A 97 8.72 -4.29 1.14
CA VAL A 97 10.15 -4.32 0.82
C VAL A 97 10.34 -4.46 -0.69
N LEU A 98 9.63 -5.40 -1.32
CA LEU A 98 9.80 -5.68 -2.74
C LEU A 98 9.27 -4.59 -3.66
N SER A 99 8.22 -3.86 -3.26
CA SER A 99 7.70 -2.74 -4.06
C SER A 99 8.71 -1.61 -4.26
N THR A 100 9.66 -1.44 -3.32
CA THR A 100 10.77 -0.46 -3.48
C THR A 100 11.81 -0.89 -4.52
N ARG A 101 11.80 -2.17 -4.94
CA ARG A 101 12.74 -2.76 -5.88
C ARG A 101 12.13 -3.07 -7.24
N ASP A 102 10.87 -3.48 -7.28
CA ASP A 102 10.12 -3.79 -8.50
C ASP A 102 8.75 -3.08 -8.46
N PRO A 103 8.53 -2.07 -9.31
CA PRO A 103 7.29 -1.29 -9.30
C PRO A 103 6.07 -2.09 -9.78
N SER A 104 6.27 -3.30 -10.31
CA SER A 104 5.21 -4.25 -10.67
C SER A 104 4.60 -4.94 -9.44
N ILE A 105 5.23 -4.81 -8.27
CA ILE A 105 4.75 -5.37 -7.00
C ILE A 105 4.06 -4.27 -6.19
N PRO A 106 2.75 -4.37 -5.91
CA PRO A 106 2.07 -3.45 -5.02
C PRO A 106 2.33 -3.82 -3.55
N PHE A 107 2.50 -2.80 -2.72
CA PHE A 107 2.48 -2.95 -1.26
C PHE A 107 1.06 -3.22 -0.75
N MET A 108 0.89 -4.28 0.06
CA MET A 108 -0.37 -4.62 0.72
C MET A 108 -0.68 -3.70 1.90
N SER A 109 -0.94 -2.42 1.64
CA SER A 109 -1.35 -1.46 2.68
C SER A 109 -2.82 -1.63 3.07
N ASP A 110 -3.18 -1.06 4.22
CA ASP A 110 -4.56 -0.99 4.68
C ASP A 110 -5.47 -0.30 3.67
N GLU A 111 -5.00 0.79 3.06
CA GLU A 111 -5.70 1.51 2.01
C GLU A 111 -5.89 0.68 0.75
N ALA A 112 -4.90 -0.14 0.38
CA ALA A 112 -5.00 -1.06 -0.75
C ALA A 112 -6.06 -2.15 -0.51
N ILE A 113 -6.06 -2.76 0.68
CA ILE A 113 -7.06 -3.75 1.10
C ILE A 113 -8.47 -3.13 1.06
N LEU A 114 -8.63 -1.93 1.65
CA LEU A 114 -9.91 -1.23 1.68
C LEU A 114 -10.39 -0.85 0.28
N ALA A 115 -9.50 -0.37 -0.59
CA ALA A 115 -9.85 0.06 -1.94
C ALA A 115 -10.24 -1.10 -2.88
N CYS A 116 -9.73 -2.30 -2.61
CA CYS A 116 -10.08 -3.52 -3.34
C CYS A 116 -11.34 -4.21 -2.80
N ASP A 117 -11.95 -3.69 -1.72
CA ASP A 117 -13.12 -4.30 -1.06
C ASP A 117 -12.92 -5.78 -0.70
N VAL A 118 -11.72 -6.12 -0.20
CA VAL A 118 -11.39 -7.48 0.25
C VAL A 118 -11.38 -7.57 1.78
N PRO A 119 -11.55 -8.77 2.37
CA PRO A 119 -11.47 -8.93 3.82
C PRO A 119 -10.17 -8.38 4.40
N ARG A 120 -10.23 -7.67 5.52
CA ARG A 120 -9.05 -7.11 6.20
C ARG A 120 -8.24 -8.19 6.91
N LYS A 121 -7.52 -9.00 6.13
CA LYS A 121 -6.61 -10.05 6.57
C LYS A 121 -5.26 -9.89 5.90
N TYR A 122 -4.18 -10.06 6.67
CA TYR A 122 -2.80 -9.94 6.16
C TYR A 122 -2.24 -11.32 5.80
N ASP A 123 -2.99 -12.04 4.97
CA ASP A 123 -2.64 -13.39 4.50
C ASP A 123 -2.41 -13.42 2.99
N LEU A 124 -1.84 -14.52 2.50
CA LEU A 124 -1.52 -14.70 1.08
C LEU A 124 -2.76 -14.68 0.17
N PRO A 125 -3.91 -15.31 0.51
CA PRO A 125 -5.12 -15.22 -0.31
C PRO A 125 -5.60 -13.77 -0.50
N THR A 126 -5.62 -12.98 0.57
CA THR A 126 -6.01 -11.57 0.50
C THR A 126 -5.01 -10.78 -0.35
N TYR A 127 -3.71 -11.05 -0.20
CA TYR A 127 -2.70 -10.43 -1.05
C TYR A 127 -2.87 -10.74 -2.52
N LYS A 128 -3.15 -12.00 -2.89
CA LYS A 128 -3.40 -12.39 -4.28
C LYS A 128 -4.58 -11.61 -4.89
N ALA A 129 -5.64 -11.40 -4.12
CA ALA A 129 -6.78 -10.58 -4.56
C ALA A 129 -6.37 -9.12 -4.76
N VAL A 130 -5.73 -8.50 -3.75
CA VAL A 130 -5.22 -7.11 -3.83
C VAL A 130 -4.29 -6.93 -5.03
N PHE A 131 -3.35 -7.84 -5.22
CA PHE A 131 -2.41 -7.85 -6.33
C PHE A 131 -3.15 -7.84 -7.67
N GLY A 132 -4.12 -8.74 -7.85
CA GLY A 132 -4.91 -8.84 -9.08
C GLY A 132 -5.67 -7.55 -9.39
N HIS A 133 -6.36 -6.98 -8.39
CA HIS A 133 -7.09 -5.72 -8.55
C HIS A 133 -6.17 -4.56 -8.93
N ILE A 134 -5.05 -4.40 -8.24
CA ILE A 134 -4.13 -3.28 -8.50
C ILE A 134 -3.41 -3.44 -9.84
N ALA A 135 -2.96 -4.66 -10.19
CA ALA A 135 -2.31 -4.93 -11.47
C ALA A 135 -3.28 -4.67 -12.65
N GLN A 136 -4.54 -5.08 -12.51
CA GLN A 136 -5.57 -4.77 -13.50
C GLN A 136 -5.77 -3.25 -13.65
N THR A 137 -5.88 -2.54 -12.52
CA THR A 137 -6.05 -1.07 -12.50
C THR A 137 -4.89 -0.36 -13.19
N ALA A 138 -3.66 -0.80 -12.91
CA ALA A 138 -2.46 -0.26 -13.53
C ALA A 138 -2.52 -0.43 -15.07
N ALA A 139 -2.90 -1.62 -15.54
CA ALA A 139 -3.04 -1.90 -16.96
C ALA A 139 -4.17 -1.08 -17.63
N GLU A 140 -5.28 -0.85 -16.93
CA GLU A 140 -6.39 0.00 -17.42
C GLU A 140 -5.95 1.47 -17.51
N LEU A 141 -5.29 1.99 -16.48
CA LEU A 141 -4.78 3.36 -16.46
C LEU A 141 -3.71 3.62 -17.52
N HIS A 142 -2.84 2.64 -17.78
CA HIS A 142 -1.85 2.72 -18.86
C HIS A 142 -2.52 2.85 -20.23
N LYS A 143 -3.62 2.12 -20.47
CA LYS A 143 -4.40 2.25 -21.72
C LYS A 143 -5.10 3.59 -21.80
N MET A 144 -5.70 4.05 -20.70
CA MET A 144 -6.42 5.33 -20.64
C MET A 144 -5.50 6.54 -20.78
N SER A 145 -4.21 6.42 -20.44
CA SER A 145 -3.22 7.48 -20.63
C SER A 145 -2.63 7.51 -22.05
N GLU A 146 -3.19 6.76 -23.01
CA GLU A 146 -2.63 6.60 -24.36
C GLU A 146 -1.16 6.12 -24.35
N ASN A 147 -0.76 5.40 -23.30
CA ASN A 147 0.62 4.99 -23.00
C ASN A 147 1.60 6.16 -22.77
N GLU A 148 1.13 7.39 -22.55
CA GLU A 148 1.98 8.55 -22.20
C GLU A 148 2.58 8.43 -20.79
N ALA A 149 1.93 7.65 -19.93
CA ALA A 149 2.33 7.45 -18.54
C ALA A 149 2.48 5.97 -18.21
N ASP A 150 3.64 5.61 -17.66
CA ASP A 150 3.91 4.26 -17.17
C ASP A 150 3.20 4.04 -15.83
N TRP A 151 2.02 3.39 -15.89
CA TRP A 151 1.21 3.09 -14.71
C TRP A 151 1.61 1.73 -14.16
N THR A 152 2.36 1.75 -13.07
CA THR A 152 2.81 0.55 -12.37
C THR A 152 1.89 0.21 -11.20
N ALA A 153 1.94 -1.04 -10.73
CA ALA A 153 1.14 -1.48 -9.58
C ALA A 153 1.52 -0.71 -8.30
N GLU A 154 2.81 -0.44 -8.09
CA GLU A 154 3.31 0.42 -7.01
C GLU A 154 2.72 1.83 -7.11
N ARG A 155 2.75 2.46 -8.30
CA ARG A 155 2.21 3.81 -8.51
C ARG A 155 0.73 3.90 -8.18
N VAL A 156 -0.07 2.92 -8.61
CA VAL A 156 -1.49 2.82 -8.25
C VAL A 156 -1.66 2.70 -6.73
N GLN A 157 -0.87 1.84 -6.08
CA GLN A 157 -0.90 1.69 -4.63
C GLN A 157 -0.56 3.00 -3.89
N GLN A 158 0.47 3.73 -4.32
CA GLN A 158 0.85 5.03 -3.75
C GLN A 158 -0.27 6.07 -3.91
N CYS A 159 -0.94 6.09 -5.07
CA CYS A 159 -2.08 6.99 -5.30
C CYS A 159 -3.26 6.66 -4.38
N LEU A 160 -3.55 5.37 -4.14
CA LEU A 160 -4.58 4.96 -3.18
C LEU A 160 -4.24 5.45 -1.77
N TRP A 161 -2.99 5.29 -1.35
CA TRP A 161 -2.52 5.77 -0.06
C TRP A 161 -2.59 7.29 0.06
N ALA A 162 -2.11 8.03 -0.95
CA ALA A 162 -2.13 9.49 -0.98
C ALA A 162 -3.57 10.02 -0.87
N SER A 163 -4.50 9.44 -1.61
CA SER A 163 -5.91 9.84 -1.57
C SER A 163 -6.53 9.79 -0.19
N ASN A 164 -6.10 8.85 0.65
CA ASN A 164 -6.60 8.70 2.01
C ASN A 164 -5.86 9.60 3.04
N ASN A 165 -4.66 10.07 2.69
CA ASN A 165 -3.76 10.78 3.59
C ASN A 165 -3.50 12.25 3.22
N MET A 166 -4.00 12.70 2.06
CA MET A 166 -3.93 14.09 1.63
C MET A 166 -4.64 15.03 2.62
N PRO A 167 -4.18 16.29 2.76
CA PRO A 167 -4.89 17.32 3.51
C PRO A 167 -6.30 17.52 2.94
N LYS A 168 -7.31 17.66 3.80
CA LYS A 168 -8.71 17.91 3.39
C LYS A 168 -8.88 19.16 2.51
N GLU A 169 -7.95 20.10 2.58
CA GLU A 169 -7.92 21.33 1.78
C GLU A 169 -7.57 21.06 0.30
N ALA A 170 -6.93 19.92 0.00
CA ALA A 170 -6.55 19.51 -1.36
C ALA A 170 -7.59 18.63 -2.05
N THR A 171 -8.54 18.04 -1.31
CA THR A 171 -9.52 17.09 -1.87
C THR A 171 -10.85 17.73 -2.30
N GLY A 172 -11.00 19.05 -2.19
CA GLY A 172 -12.19 19.77 -2.64
C GLY A 172 -13.48 19.47 -1.84
N ASP A 173 -13.40 18.65 -0.78
CA ASP A 173 -14.55 18.33 0.07
C ASP A 173 -14.81 19.47 1.05
N ASN A 174 -15.51 20.48 0.55
CA ASN A 174 -16.07 21.56 1.35
C ASN A 174 -17.35 21.09 2.06
N GLU A 175 -17.25 20.10 2.95
CA GLU A 175 -18.37 19.75 3.85
C GLU A 175 -18.53 20.81 4.95
N THR A 176 -19.12 21.94 4.58
CA THR A 176 -19.66 22.92 5.53
C THR A 176 -21.05 22.51 6.01
N GLY A 177 -21.15 21.33 6.62
CA GLY A 177 -22.33 20.89 7.35
C GLY A 177 -22.27 21.34 8.82
N LYS A 178 -22.41 22.64 9.10
CA LYS A 178 -22.66 23.12 10.47
C LYS A 178 -23.98 22.53 10.99
N ARG A 179 -23.93 21.43 11.75
CA ARG A 179 -25.06 21.03 12.61
C ARG A 179 -25.16 22.06 13.74
N LYS A 180 -26.15 22.96 13.62
CA LYS A 180 -26.67 23.75 14.74
C LYS A 180 -27.07 22.79 15.85
N ARG A 181 -26.48 22.97 17.03
CA ARG A 181 -26.95 22.35 18.26
C ARG A 181 -28.01 23.30 18.78
N ASP A 182 -29.28 22.95 18.60
CA ASP A 182 -30.37 23.68 19.24
C ASP A 182 -30.30 23.39 20.75
N SER A 183 -30.37 24.44 21.56
CA SER A 183 -30.62 24.42 22.99
C SER A 183 -31.60 25.53 23.31
#